data_AF-A0A815GME7-F1
#
_entry.id   AF-A0A815GME7-F1
#
_cell.length_a   1.000
_cell.length_b   1.000
_cell.length_c   1.000
_cell.angle_alpha   90.00
_cell.angle_beta   90.00
_cell.angle_gamma   90.00
#
_symmetry.space_group_name_H-M   'P 1'
#
loop_
_entity.id
_entity.type
_entity.pdbx_description
1 polymer ?
#
loop_
_entity_poly.entity_id
_entity_poly.type
_entity_poly.pdbx_seq_one_letter_code
_entity_poly.pdbx_strand_id
1 'polypeptide(L)'
;MSELLGRSYVPVLYSALVIKIELQFIFAFTANYDPLAIIWYCSTTTTDLQVPLKYNLVVKNIGDIDQQFICQSCHLVLRQPFQLRCGHRQCQSCIEAQNHSTIHCFSCSGVFTINEVDGSKSEEHYLTSTHQLLLLNILRRLKLTRGNCDLRHIMEFFKALAIVSNDAVILSNRMQQITGERDLRQQALQRHNHEFSVLKILIQNLETDLNRFITIQNALPREILSIEQQLDDKQIISFDGRLKWKITDLRAKLYDARSERQRSIYSPEFYSSKTGYKICSRLFLNGINDARNTHMSIYFILMPNEYDAILEWPFPYKVKFSLINKDNQHHFVNFFWPDINSISFQRPRLQMNEGYGIEKLISLEEFQQKQDQYIQDDTIFIEIKVDFISKPPGKNYFI
;
A
#
# COMPACT_ATOMS: atom_id res chain seq x y z
N MET A 1 -15.16 16.42 8.77
CA MET A 1 -16.36 16.83 8.00
C MET A 1 -17.68 16.45 8.70
N SER A 2 -17.69 16.22 10.02
CA SER A 2 -18.88 15.82 10.79
C SER A 2 -19.59 16.97 11.51
N GLU A 3 -19.09 18.21 11.44
CA GLU A 3 -19.61 19.33 12.24
C GLU A 3 -20.58 20.27 11.51
N LEU A 4 -20.74 20.17 10.19
CA LEU A 4 -21.54 21.14 9.42
C LEU A 4 -23.01 20.73 9.16
N LEU A 5 -23.39 19.48 9.41
CA LEU A 5 -24.77 19.00 9.24
C LEU A 5 -25.60 18.98 10.53
N GLY A 6 -24.97 19.24 11.69
CA GLY A 6 -25.60 19.11 13.00
C GLY A 6 -26.29 20.37 13.54
N ARG A 7 -25.98 21.57 13.03
CA ARG A 7 -26.49 22.83 13.64
C ARG A 7 -27.76 23.40 13.00
N SER A 8 -28.02 23.11 11.73
CA SER A 8 -29.19 23.67 11.00
C SER A 8 -30.46 22.81 11.12
N TYR A 9 -30.35 21.52 11.44
CA TYR A 9 -31.48 20.57 11.43
C TYR A 9 -32.09 20.26 12.80
N VAL A 10 -31.34 20.47 13.89
CA VAL A 10 -31.82 20.26 15.27
C VAL A 10 -33.03 21.13 15.62
N PRO A 11 -33.12 22.42 15.23
CA PRO A 11 -34.29 23.25 15.52
C PRO A 11 -35.57 22.74 14.84
N VAL A 12 -35.46 22.17 13.63
CA VAL A 12 -36.59 21.71 12.79
C VAL A 12 -37.20 20.41 13.34
N LEU A 13 -36.36 19.45 13.73
CA LEU A 13 -36.80 18.20 14.37
C LEU A 13 -37.42 18.44 15.75
N TYR A 14 -36.81 19.36 16.53
CA TYR A 14 -37.28 19.69 17.88
C TYR A 14 -38.62 20.43 17.85
N SER A 15 -38.81 21.38 16.91
CA SER A 15 -40.07 22.11 16.75
C SER A 15 -41.20 21.23 16.22
N ALA A 16 -40.96 20.32 15.26
CA ALA A 16 -41.98 19.41 14.75
C ALA A 16 -42.46 18.38 15.80
N LEU A 17 -41.54 17.85 16.62
CA LEU A 17 -41.89 16.92 17.71
C LEU A 17 -42.68 17.62 18.82
N VAL A 18 -42.28 18.85 19.19
CA VAL A 18 -43.00 19.69 20.16
C VAL A 18 -44.39 20.07 19.66
N ILE A 19 -44.54 20.41 18.37
CA ILE A 19 -45.84 20.72 17.75
C ILE A 19 -46.76 19.49 17.74
N LYS A 20 -46.23 18.29 17.42
CA LYS A 20 -47.02 17.05 17.41
C LYS A 20 -47.49 16.65 18.81
N ILE A 21 -46.63 16.81 19.83
CA ILE A 21 -46.97 16.53 21.24
C ILE A 21 -47.97 17.56 21.80
N GLU A 22 -47.79 18.85 21.49
CA GLU A 22 -48.70 19.91 21.97
C GLU A 22 -50.08 19.84 21.26
N LEU A 23 -50.15 19.48 19.98
CA LEU A 23 -51.42 19.23 19.28
C LEU A 23 -52.20 18.05 19.88
N GLN A 24 -51.51 16.98 20.30
CA GLN A 24 -52.13 15.87 21.03
C GLN A 24 -52.65 16.31 22.41
N PHE A 25 -51.93 17.20 23.10
CA PHE A 25 -52.34 17.78 24.39
C PHE A 25 -53.55 18.72 24.26
N ILE A 26 -53.62 19.47 23.16
CA ILE A 26 -54.72 20.38 22.81
C ILE A 26 -55.99 19.59 22.44
N PHE A 27 -55.85 18.48 21.71
CA PHE A 27 -56.94 17.52 21.45
C PHE A 27 -57.50 16.89 22.74
N ALA A 28 -56.63 16.58 23.70
CA ALA A 28 -57.04 16.10 25.03
C ALA A 28 -57.78 17.17 25.84
N PHE A 29 -57.52 18.46 25.60
CA PHE A 29 -58.21 19.58 26.24
C PHE A 29 -59.61 19.81 25.67
N THR A 30 -59.81 19.64 24.36
CA THR A 30 -61.14 19.72 23.73
C THR A 30 -62.08 18.59 24.14
N ALA A 31 -61.54 17.42 24.51
CA ALA A 31 -62.30 16.26 24.95
C ALA A 31 -62.94 16.42 26.36
N ASN A 32 -62.52 17.40 27.16
CA ASN A 32 -63.04 17.63 28.52
C ASN A 32 -64.23 18.61 28.58
N TYR A 33 -64.78 18.99 27.44
CA TYR A 33 -66.11 19.60 27.32
C TYR A 33 -67.01 18.59 26.55
N ASP A 34 -68.14 18.19 27.13
CA ASP A 34 -68.95 16.98 26.87
C ASP A 34 -69.23 16.64 25.37
N PRO A 35 -69.30 15.35 24.97
CA PRO A 35 -68.26 14.70 24.17
C PRO A 35 -68.84 13.95 22.94
N LEU A 36 -70.16 14.00 22.70
CA LEU A 36 -70.84 13.26 21.63
C LEU A 36 -70.58 13.86 20.24
N ALA A 37 -70.35 15.18 20.18
CA ALA A 37 -70.00 15.87 18.94
C ALA A 37 -68.56 15.55 18.47
N ILE A 38 -67.64 15.36 19.43
CA ILE A 38 -66.25 14.99 19.18
C ILE A 38 -66.14 13.51 18.77
N ILE A 39 -67.04 12.66 19.30
CA ILE A 39 -67.14 11.23 18.97
C ILE A 39 -67.70 11.00 17.55
N TRP A 40 -68.63 11.82 17.04
CA TRP A 40 -69.14 11.68 15.66
C TRP A 40 -68.12 12.13 14.60
N TYR A 41 -67.35 13.19 14.87
CA TYR A 41 -66.45 13.78 13.87
C TYR A 41 -65.13 13.03 13.71
N CYS A 42 -64.61 12.40 14.78
CA CYS A 42 -63.39 11.59 14.73
C CYS A 42 -63.64 10.13 14.29
N SER A 43 -64.88 9.65 14.28
CA SER A 43 -65.20 8.24 13.98
C SER A 43 -65.43 7.95 12.49
N THR A 44 -65.55 8.97 11.65
CA THR A 44 -65.58 8.81 10.20
C THR A 44 -64.28 9.34 9.61
N THR A 45 -63.38 8.40 9.26
CA THR A 45 -62.69 8.40 7.96
C THR A 45 -62.13 9.76 7.51
N THR A 46 -60.83 10.07 7.63
CA THR A 46 -59.79 9.70 6.64
C THR A 46 -60.13 9.83 5.14
N THR A 47 -61.27 10.41 4.77
CA THR A 47 -61.67 10.69 3.39
C THR A 47 -62.56 11.94 3.39
N ASP A 48 -62.16 12.97 2.64
CA ASP A 48 -62.93 14.18 2.34
C ASP A 48 -63.26 15.14 3.51
N LEU A 49 -62.26 15.93 3.93
CA LEU A 49 -62.51 17.23 4.56
C LEU A 49 -62.17 18.38 3.59
N GLN A 50 -63.02 18.56 2.59
CA GLN A 50 -63.32 19.91 2.10
C GLN A 50 -64.20 20.59 3.15
N VAL A 51 -63.61 21.27 4.13
CA VAL A 51 -64.37 22.17 5.00
C VAL A 51 -64.49 23.51 4.28
N PRO A 52 -65.69 23.97 3.89
CA PRO A 52 -65.85 25.31 3.34
C PRO A 52 -65.68 26.30 4.50
N LEU A 53 -64.46 26.78 4.70
CA LEU A 53 -64.11 27.77 5.73
C LEU A 53 -64.60 29.16 5.30
N LYS A 54 -65.92 29.36 5.31
CA LYS A 54 -66.58 30.64 5.08
C LYS A 54 -66.65 31.46 6.38
N TYR A 55 -65.53 31.62 7.09
CA TYR A 55 -65.46 32.49 8.26
C TYR A 55 -64.16 33.29 8.30
N ASN A 56 -64.34 34.59 8.07
CA ASN A 56 -63.30 35.62 8.10
C ASN A 56 -62.58 35.61 9.46
N LEU A 57 -61.27 35.40 9.45
CA LEU A 57 -60.44 35.89 10.55
C LEU A 57 -60.38 37.43 10.42
N VAL A 58 -60.35 38.14 11.54
CA VAL A 58 -59.82 39.49 11.64
C VAL A 58 -59.02 39.48 12.93
N VAL A 59 -57.71 39.30 12.83
CA VAL A 59 -56.82 39.25 13.99
C VAL A 59 -56.65 40.68 14.49
N LYS A 60 -57.30 41.04 15.60
CA LYS A 60 -57.06 42.33 16.28
C LYS A 60 -55.74 42.25 17.05
N ASN A 61 -54.62 42.35 16.32
CA ASN A 61 -53.27 42.79 16.74
C ASN A 61 -52.24 42.23 15.74
N ILE A 62 -52.22 42.82 14.54
CA ILE A 62 -51.31 42.53 13.43
C ILE A 62 -49.94 43.21 13.60
N GLY A 63 -49.75 44.04 14.64
CA GLY A 63 -48.58 44.92 14.79
C GLY A 63 -47.20 44.25 14.85
N ASP A 64 -47.13 42.96 15.20
CA ASP A 64 -45.85 42.24 15.38
C ASP A 64 -45.56 41.21 14.27
N ILE A 65 -46.42 41.09 13.25
CA ILE A 65 -46.25 40.12 12.16
C ILE A 65 -45.81 40.85 10.90
N ASP A 66 -44.66 40.44 10.36
CA ASP A 66 -44.13 40.99 9.12
C ASP A 66 -45.14 40.82 7.97
N GLN A 67 -45.35 41.89 7.20
CA GLN A 67 -46.37 41.97 6.15
C GLN A 67 -46.18 40.90 5.07
N GLN A 68 -44.96 40.39 4.88
CA GLN A 68 -44.66 39.29 3.95
C GLN A 68 -45.36 37.97 4.29
N PHE A 69 -45.87 37.83 5.52
CA PHE A 69 -46.57 36.64 6.01
C PHE A 69 -48.08 36.82 6.07
N ILE A 70 -48.58 37.95 5.59
CA ILE A 70 -49.99 38.31 5.61
C ILE A 70 -50.52 38.30 4.17
N CYS A 71 -51.59 37.55 3.98
CA CYS A 71 -52.38 37.50 2.76
C CYS A 71 -52.95 38.87 2.47
N GLN A 72 -52.62 39.39 1.29
CA GLN A 72 -53.07 40.73 0.91
C GLN A 72 -54.56 40.79 0.54
N SER A 73 -55.22 39.64 0.34
CA SER A 73 -56.65 39.56 0.05
C SER A 73 -57.51 39.51 1.30
N CYS A 74 -57.17 38.62 2.25
CA CYS A 74 -57.97 38.45 3.47
C CYS A 74 -57.37 39.13 4.71
N HIS A 75 -56.14 39.65 4.61
CA HIS A 75 -55.36 40.27 5.70
C HIS A 75 -55.04 39.30 6.85
N LEU A 76 -54.92 38.02 6.51
CA LEU A 76 -54.66 36.91 7.44
C LEU A 76 -53.33 36.28 7.18
N VAL A 77 -52.79 35.57 8.17
CA VAL A 77 -51.59 34.76 7.96
C VAL A 77 -51.76 33.87 6.72
N LEU A 78 -50.76 33.88 5.85
CA LEU A 78 -50.78 33.19 4.57
C LEU A 78 -51.00 31.68 4.75
N ARG A 79 -51.96 31.15 3.99
CA ARG A 79 -52.27 29.71 3.90
C ARG A 79 -52.10 29.27 2.46
N GLN A 80 -51.18 28.33 2.23
CA GLN A 80 -50.76 27.90 0.89
C GLN A 80 -50.50 29.14 0.01
N PRO A 81 -49.48 29.96 0.36
CA PRO A 81 -49.23 31.24 -0.30
C PRO A 81 -48.92 31.06 -1.78
N PHE A 82 -49.61 31.82 -2.61
CA PHE A 82 -49.27 32.09 -3.99
C PHE A 82 -48.68 33.48 -4.10
N GLN A 83 -47.58 33.61 -4.85
CA GLN A 83 -46.94 34.90 -5.10
C GLN A 83 -47.35 35.41 -6.48
N LEU A 84 -47.96 36.59 -6.53
CA LEU A 84 -48.26 37.30 -7.77
C LEU A 84 -46.98 37.91 -8.34
N ARG A 85 -46.94 38.19 -9.65
CA ARG A 85 -45.80 38.90 -10.29
C ARG A 85 -45.45 40.24 -9.66
N CYS A 86 -46.40 40.91 -9.02
CA CYS A 86 -46.12 42.13 -8.24
C CYS A 86 -45.39 41.88 -6.91
N GLY A 87 -45.05 40.64 -6.56
CA GLY A 87 -44.39 40.26 -5.32
C GLY A 87 -45.33 40.04 -4.13
N HIS A 88 -46.58 40.49 -4.22
CA HIS A 88 -47.57 40.30 -3.15
C HIS A 88 -48.10 38.88 -3.09
N ARG A 89 -48.35 38.41 -1.86
CA ARG A 89 -48.79 37.05 -1.60
C ARG A 89 -50.26 36.98 -1.20
N GLN A 90 -50.95 35.96 -1.68
CA GLN A 90 -52.35 35.66 -1.34
C GLN A 90 -52.49 34.16 -0.99
N CYS A 91 -53.46 33.82 -0.15
CA CYS A 91 -53.78 32.42 0.12
C CYS A 91 -54.34 31.74 -1.14
N GLN A 92 -54.08 30.44 -1.31
CA GLN A 92 -54.67 29.63 -2.37
C GLN A 92 -56.18 29.83 -2.48
N SER A 93 -56.90 29.67 -1.36
CA SER A 93 -58.35 29.85 -1.32
C SER A 93 -58.82 31.28 -1.63
N CYS A 94 -57.99 32.29 -1.41
CA CYS A 94 -58.30 33.68 -1.75
C CYS A 94 -58.10 33.97 -3.24
N ILE A 95 -57.20 33.24 -3.91
CA ILE A 95 -57.05 33.28 -5.36
C ILE A 95 -58.17 32.49 -6.03
N GLU A 96 -58.47 31.29 -5.53
CA GLU A 96 -59.52 30.42 -6.06
C GLU A 96 -60.93 31.02 -5.91
N ALA A 97 -61.14 31.88 -4.92
CA ALA A 97 -62.40 32.62 -4.75
C ALA A 97 -62.60 33.77 -5.75
N GLN A 98 -61.58 34.11 -6.56
CA GLN A 98 -61.67 35.12 -7.61
C GLN A 98 -62.07 34.48 -8.94
N ASN A 99 -62.58 35.27 -9.90
CA ASN A 99 -62.98 34.75 -11.21
C ASN A 99 -61.80 34.04 -11.90
N HIS A 100 -62.00 32.78 -12.30
CA HIS A 100 -60.95 31.86 -12.82
C HIS A 100 -60.11 32.40 -13.99
N SER A 101 -60.53 33.49 -14.65
CA SER A 101 -59.79 34.12 -15.75
C SER A 101 -58.83 35.23 -15.32
N THR A 102 -59.08 35.91 -14.20
CA THR A 102 -58.36 37.12 -13.78
C THR A 102 -58.24 37.21 -12.26
N ILE A 103 -57.00 37.34 -11.77
CA ILE A 103 -56.64 37.43 -10.37
C ILE A 103 -56.23 38.86 -10.05
N HIS A 104 -56.93 39.47 -9.11
CA HIS A 104 -56.69 40.82 -8.61
C HIS A 104 -55.78 40.81 -7.39
N CYS A 105 -54.73 41.63 -7.44
CA CYS A 105 -53.95 41.96 -6.26
C CYS A 105 -54.66 43.04 -5.45
N PHE A 106 -55.20 42.68 -4.29
CA PHE A 106 -55.86 43.62 -3.38
C PHE A 106 -54.94 44.64 -2.70
N SER A 107 -53.60 44.51 -2.84
CA SER A 107 -52.63 45.48 -2.30
C SER A 107 -52.28 46.56 -3.34
N CYS A 108 -51.87 46.17 -4.55
CA CYS A 108 -51.45 47.12 -5.59
C CYS A 108 -52.49 47.37 -6.67
N SER A 109 -53.69 46.79 -6.56
CA SER A 109 -54.77 46.83 -7.56
C SER A 109 -54.42 46.29 -8.95
N GLY A 110 -53.30 45.56 -9.08
CA GLY A 110 -52.90 44.92 -10.35
C GLY A 110 -53.80 43.74 -10.72
N VAL A 111 -53.99 43.52 -12.02
CA VAL A 111 -54.77 42.40 -12.58
C VAL A 111 -53.81 41.43 -13.28
N PHE A 112 -53.89 40.16 -12.93
CA PHE A 112 -53.00 39.09 -13.40
C PHE A 112 -53.82 37.94 -13.97
N THR A 113 -53.26 37.20 -14.93
CA THR A 113 -53.84 35.94 -15.41
C THR A 113 -53.36 34.77 -14.55
N ILE A 114 -54.05 33.62 -14.59
CA ILE A 114 -53.70 32.44 -13.77
C ILE A 114 -52.27 31.94 -14.01
N ASN A 115 -51.75 32.16 -15.23
CA ASN A 115 -50.39 31.80 -15.63
C ASN A 115 -49.32 32.79 -15.13
N GLU A 116 -49.74 33.95 -14.64
CA GLU A 116 -48.87 34.97 -14.04
C GLU A 116 -48.78 34.84 -12.52
N VAL A 117 -49.32 33.75 -11.98
CA VAL A 117 -49.16 33.38 -10.58
C VAL A 117 -48.14 32.27 -10.50
N ASP A 118 -47.09 32.51 -9.73
CA ASP A 118 -46.10 31.47 -9.48
C ASP A 118 -46.67 30.51 -8.44
N GLY A 119 -47.14 29.36 -8.93
CA GLY A 119 -47.61 28.23 -8.13
C GLY A 119 -46.47 27.40 -7.54
N SER A 120 -45.21 27.80 -7.75
CA SER A 120 -44.09 27.25 -7.00
C SER A 120 -44.33 27.59 -5.53
N LYS A 121 -44.83 26.59 -4.81
CA LYS A 121 -45.15 26.66 -3.40
C LYS A 121 -43.98 27.34 -2.70
N SER A 122 -44.25 28.41 -1.98
CA SER A 122 -43.32 28.89 -0.95
C SER A 122 -43.32 27.87 0.20
N GLU A 123 -42.94 26.62 -0.06
CA GLU A 123 -42.74 25.55 0.92
C GLU A 123 -41.74 26.01 2.00
N GLU A 124 -40.87 26.97 1.65
CA GLU A 124 -39.91 27.58 2.56
C GLU A 124 -40.51 28.62 3.52
N HIS A 125 -41.67 29.23 3.24
CA HIS A 125 -42.26 30.21 4.17
C HIS A 125 -42.47 29.58 5.56
N TYR A 126 -42.96 28.33 5.57
CA TYR A 126 -43.20 27.52 6.77
C TYR A 126 -41.91 27.05 7.48
N LEU A 127 -40.77 27.09 6.78
CA LEU A 127 -39.45 26.69 7.26
C LEU A 127 -38.62 27.86 7.78
N THR A 128 -39.06 29.11 7.59
CA THR A 128 -38.35 30.29 8.11
C THR A 128 -38.39 30.33 9.63
N SER A 129 -37.29 30.73 10.26
CA SER A 129 -37.20 30.88 11.73
C SER A 129 -38.27 31.83 12.26
N THR A 130 -38.62 32.87 11.48
CA THR A 130 -39.65 33.86 11.81
C THR A 130 -41.05 33.26 11.85
N HIS A 131 -41.41 32.41 10.87
CA HIS A 131 -42.70 31.72 10.86
C HIS A 131 -42.79 30.64 11.96
N GLN A 132 -41.69 29.92 12.21
CA GLN A 132 -41.62 28.95 13.31
C GLN A 132 -41.77 29.62 14.69
N LEU A 133 -41.16 30.79 14.90
CA LEU A 133 -41.35 31.59 16.11
C LEU A 133 -42.80 32.11 16.24
N LEU A 134 -43.45 32.46 15.13
CA LEU A 134 -44.86 32.83 15.11
C LEU A 134 -45.75 31.66 15.56
N LEU A 135 -45.52 30.45 15.02
CA LEU A 135 -46.24 29.24 15.44
C LEU A 135 -46.04 28.94 16.94
N LEU A 136 -44.81 29.06 17.44
CA LEU A 136 -44.50 28.89 18.88
C LEU A 136 -45.18 29.94 19.75
N ASN A 137 -45.24 31.20 19.31
CA ASN A 137 -45.93 32.28 20.02
C ASN A 137 -47.45 32.10 20.04
N ILE A 138 -48.03 31.62 18.93
CA ILE A 138 -49.44 31.24 18.84
C ILE A 138 -49.73 30.12 19.84
N LEU A 139 -48.96 29.02 19.82
CA LEU A 139 -49.10 27.90 20.78
C LEU A 139 -48.98 28.36 22.23
N ARG A 140 -48.04 29.25 22.53
CA ARG A 140 -47.86 29.83 23.88
C ARG A 140 -49.06 30.65 24.32
N ARG A 141 -49.71 31.41 23.42
CA ARG A 141 -50.95 32.15 23.71
C ARG A 141 -52.13 31.21 23.95
N LEU A 142 -52.25 30.11 23.19
CA LEU A 142 -53.28 29.08 23.42
C LEU A 142 -53.15 28.42 24.81
N LYS A 143 -51.91 28.31 25.33
CA LYS A 143 -51.63 27.78 26.67
C LYS A 143 -52.03 28.73 27.81
N LEU A 144 -52.12 30.04 27.53
CA LEU A 144 -52.40 31.10 28.51
C LEU A 144 -53.90 31.45 28.65
N THR A 145 -54.75 31.07 27.70
CA THR A 145 -56.22 31.32 27.75
C THR A 145 -56.98 30.33 28.65
N ARG A 146 -56.36 29.81 29.72
CA ARG A 146 -57.04 28.98 30.72
C ARG A 146 -57.91 29.88 31.61
N GLY A 147 -59.21 29.90 31.34
CA GLY A 147 -60.24 30.51 32.19
C GLY A 147 -60.97 31.67 31.50
N ASN A 148 -62.28 31.50 31.29
CA ASN A 148 -63.23 32.39 30.58
C ASN A 148 -62.95 32.60 29.07
N CYS A 149 -63.26 31.58 28.28
CA CYS A 149 -63.25 31.63 26.82
C CYS A 149 -64.64 32.02 26.26
N ASP A 150 -64.76 33.22 25.71
CA ASP A 150 -65.84 33.58 24.78
C ASP A 150 -65.68 32.79 23.45
N LEU A 151 -66.77 32.56 22.71
CA LEU A 151 -66.83 32.06 21.32
C LEU A 151 -65.72 32.67 20.45
N ARG A 152 -65.40 33.94 20.65
CA ARG A 152 -64.32 34.62 19.93
C ARG A 152 -62.94 34.01 20.18
N HIS A 153 -62.62 33.62 21.41
CA HIS A 153 -61.35 32.97 21.76
C HIS A 153 -61.27 31.54 21.20
N ILE A 154 -62.41 30.83 21.20
CA ILE A 154 -62.52 29.49 20.62
C ILE A 154 -62.33 29.55 19.10
N MET A 155 -62.93 30.53 18.42
CA MET A 155 -62.73 30.73 16.98
C MET A 155 -61.25 31.00 16.66
N GLU A 156 -60.60 31.93 17.37
CA GLU A 156 -59.18 32.24 17.16
C GLU A 156 -58.27 31.03 17.43
N PHE A 157 -58.64 30.18 18.38
CA PHE A 157 -57.97 28.91 18.65
C PHE A 157 -58.08 27.91 17.48
N PHE A 158 -59.29 27.69 16.94
CA PHE A 158 -59.48 26.81 15.77
C PHE A 158 -58.76 27.33 14.52
N LYS A 159 -58.72 28.66 14.37
CA LYS A 159 -58.01 29.31 13.27
C LYS A 159 -56.49 29.12 13.37
N ALA A 160 -55.92 29.23 14.58
CA ALA A 160 -54.52 28.92 14.85
C ALA A 160 -54.18 27.45 14.60
N LEU A 161 -55.04 26.53 15.06
CA LEU A 161 -54.92 25.09 14.83
C LEU A 161 -54.89 24.71 13.35
N ALA A 162 -55.71 25.36 12.52
CA ALA A 162 -55.76 25.10 11.08
C ALA A 162 -54.43 25.46 10.37
N ILE A 163 -53.75 26.53 10.79
CA ILE A 163 -52.44 26.93 10.26
C ILE A 163 -51.37 25.92 10.70
N VAL A 164 -51.29 25.65 12.01
CA VAL A 164 -50.29 24.74 12.58
C VAL A 164 -50.42 23.32 12.01
N SER A 165 -51.64 22.84 11.76
CA SER A 165 -51.89 21.49 11.24
C SER A 165 -51.35 21.28 9.82
N ASN A 166 -51.60 22.22 8.90
CA ASN A 166 -51.12 22.11 7.52
C ASN A 166 -49.58 22.22 7.44
N ASP A 167 -49.00 23.13 8.23
CA ASP A 167 -47.57 23.36 8.28
C ASP A 167 -46.83 22.13 8.85
N ALA A 168 -47.41 21.48 9.86
CA ALA A 168 -46.87 20.26 10.46
C ALA A 168 -46.81 19.09 9.45
N VAL A 169 -47.79 18.97 8.55
CA VAL A 169 -47.80 17.92 7.51
C VAL A 169 -46.69 18.15 6.48
N ILE A 170 -46.51 19.40 6.01
CA ILE A 170 -45.45 19.76 5.06
C ILE A 170 -44.07 19.49 5.67
N LEU A 171 -43.86 19.91 6.92
CA LEU A 171 -42.61 19.66 7.64
C LEU A 171 -42.35 18.16 7.81
N SER A 172 -43.37 17.37 8.14
CA SER A 172 -43.26 15.91 8.28
C SER A 172 -42.83 15.25 6.96
N ASN A 173 -43.45 15.62 5.83
CA ASN A 173 -43.10 15.06 4.53
C ASN A 173 -41.67 15.43 4.11
N ARG A 174 -41.27 16.68 4.34
CA ARG A 174 -39.90 17.13 4.04
C ARG A 174 -38.88 16.43 4.91
N MET A 175 -39.20 16.20 6.18
CA MET A 175 -38.36 15.46 7.12
C MET A 175 -38.15 14.02 6.65
N GLN A 176 -39.21 13.34 6.21
CA GLN A 176 -39.13 11.99 5.64
C GLN A 176 -38.25 11.92 4.38
N GLN A 177 -38.40 12.90 3.48
CA GLN A 177 -37.57 12.98 2.27
C GLN A 177 -36.08 13.14 2.63
N ILE A 178 -35.76 14.06 3.54
CA ILE A 178 -34.38 14.32 3.95
C ILE A 178 -33.77 13.11 4.67
N THR A 179 -34.56 12.40 5.49
CA THR A 179 -34.10 11.14 6.09
C THR A 179 -33.78 10.09 5.04
N GLY A 180 -34.61 9.93 4.00
CA GLY A 180 -34.34 9.00 2.90
C GLY A 180 -33.06 9.35 2.12
N GLU A 181 -32.86 10.63 1.80
CA GLU A 181 -31.63 11.10 1.14
C GLU A 181 -30.38 10.89 2.01
N ARG A 182 -30.50 11.09 3.32
CA ARG A 182 -29.42 10.83 4.27
C ARG A 182 -29.05 9.35 4.29
N ASP A 183 -30.04 8.46 4.35
CA ASP A 183 -29.80 7.02 4.40
C ASP A 183 -29.12 6.51 3.14
N LEU A 184 -29.55 6.98 1.96
CA LEU A 184 -28.91 6.67 0.68
C LEU A 184 -27.45 7.14 0.64
N ARG A 185 -27.16 8.37 1.09
CA ARG A 185 -25.79 8.89 1.19
C ARG A 185 -24.95 8.08 2.18
N GLN A 186 -25.53 7.65 3.29
CA GLN A 186 -24.84 6.85 4.30
C GLN A 186 -24.48 5.46 3.76
N GLN A 187 -25.36 4.82 2.99
CA GLN A 187 -25.07 3.56 2.30
C GLN A 187 -24.00 3.72 1.22
N ALA A 188 -24.01 4.82 0.46
CA ALA A 188 -22.96 5.10 -0.52
C ALA A 188 -21.59 5.30 0.16
N LEU A 189 -21.56 6.01 1.28
CA LEU A 189 -20.33 6.21 2.06
C LEU A 189 -19.78 4.89 2.62
N GLN A 190 -20.66 4.00 3.10
CA GLN A 190 -20.26 2.66 3.55
C GLN A 190 -19.65 1.82 2.42
N ARG A 191 -20.22 1.89 1.21
CA ARG A 191 -19.66 1.21 0.03
C ARG A 191 -18.28 1.74 -0.32
N HIS A 192 -18.11 3.05 -0.41
CA HIS A 192 -16.80 3.64 -0.69
C HIS A 192 -15.76 3.35 0.40
N ASN A 193 -16.16 3.34 1.67
CA ASN A 193 -15.24 2.95 2.75
C ASN A 193 -14.80 1.48 2.63
N HIS A 194 -15.69 0.59 2.20
CA HIS A 194 -15.35 -0.80 1.93
C HIS A 194 -14.37 -0.93 0.76
N GLU A 195 -14.65 -0.26 -0.37
CA GLU A 195 -13.76 -0.21 -1.54
C GLU A 195 -12.37 0.33 -1.19
N PHE A 196 -12.32 1.41 -0.41
CA PHE A 196 -11.06 1.99 0.06
C PHE A 196 -10.27 1.04 0.96
N SER A 197 -10.97 0.25 1.79
CA SER A 197 -10.36 -0.77 2.64
C SER A 197 -9.70 -1.88 1.80
N VAL A 198 -10.39 -2.34 0.75
CA VAL A 198 -9.85 -3.34 -0.19
C VAL A 198 -8.63 -2.77 -0.93
N LEU A 199 -8.72 -1.54 -1.43
CA LEU A 199 -7.61 -0.89 -2.15
C LEU A 199 -6.38 -0.75 -1.26
N LYS A 200 -6.56 -0.41 0.02
CA LYS A 200 -5.47 -0.29 0.99
C LYS A 200 -4.72 -1.61 1.18
N ILE A 201 -5.45 -2.73 1.28
CA ILE A 201 -4.85 -4.08 1.37
C ILE A 201 -4.07 -4.40 0.08
N LEU A 202 -4.64 -4.07 -1.08
CA LEU A 202 -4.00 -4.33 -2.38
C LEU A 202 -2.67 -3.57 -2.51
N ILE A 203 -2.65 -2.29 -2.12
CA ILE A 203 -1.44 -1.46 -2.11
C ILE A 203 -0.38 -2.07 -1.18
N GLN A 204 -0.77 -2.49 0.02
CA GLN A 204 0.17 -3.07 0.98
C GLN A 204 0.78 -4.39 0.50
N ASN A 205 0.00 -5.21 -0.22
CA ASN A 205 0.52 -6.41 -0.88
C ASN A 205 1.52 -6.05 -1.99
N LEU A 206 1.20 -5.08 -2.85
CA LEU A 206 2.09 -4.61 -3.91
C LEU A 206 3.41 -4.05 -3.37
N GLU A 207 3.37 -3.28 -2.27
CA GLU A 207 4.57 -2.81 -1.58
C GLU A 207 5.43 -3.97 -1.07
N THR A 208 4.79 -5.01 -0.54
CA THR A 208 5.49 -6.20 -0.05
C THR A 208 6.18 -6.96 -1.18
N ASP A 209 5.50 -7.12 -2.32
CA ASP A 209 6.05 -7.78 -3.51
C ASP A 209 7.18 -6.96 -4.14
N LEU A 210 7.06 -5.62 -4.18
CA LEU A 210 8.13 -4.74 -4.65
C LEU A 210 9.40 -4.88 -3.78
N ASN A 211 9.25 -4.95 -2.46
CA ASN A 211 10.38 -5.15 -1.55
C ASN A 211 11.06 -6.50 -1.74
N ARG A 212 10.29 -7.56 -2.03
CA ARG A 212 10.84 -8.87 -2.40
C ARG A 212 11.63 -8.79 -3.70
N PHE A 213 11.08 -8.11 -4.71
CA PHE A 213 11.74 -7.94 -6.00
C PHE A 213 13.09 -7.21 -5.87
N ILE A 214 13.12 -6.11 -5.12
CA ILE A 214 14.36 -5.36 -4.83
C ILE A 214 15.39 -6.25 -4.12
N THR A 215 14.95 -7.06 -3.16
CA THR A 215 15.84 -8.00 -2.44
C THR A 215 16.49 -9.00 -3.39
N ILE A 216 15.70 -9.61 -4.27
CA ILE A 216 16.19 -10.56 -5.28
C ILE A 216 17.14 -9.86 -6.26
N GLN A 217 16.77 -8.67 -6.74
CA GLN A 217 17.59 -7.88 -7.66
C GLN A 217 18.96 -7.52 -7.08
N ASN A 218 19.05 -7.30 -5.76
CA ASN A 218 20.32 -7.02 -5.07
C ASN A 218 21.16 -8.29 -4.79
N ALA A 219 20.54 -9.46 -4.74
CA ALA A 219 21.21 -10.75 -4.52
C ALA A 219 21.76 -11.35 -5.81
N LEU A 220 21.02 -11.21 -6.92
CA LEU A 220 21.33 -11.85 -8.20
C LEU A 220 22.76 -11.56 -8.73
N PRO A 221 23.29 -10.32 -8.68
CA PRO A 221 24.65 -10.05 -9.15
C PRO A 221 25.73 -10.79 -8.35
N ARG A 222 25.50 -11.03 -7.06
CA ARG A 222 26.46 -11.75 -6.20
C ARG A 222 26.49 -13.23 -6.55
N GLU A 223 25.33 -13.81 -6.84
CA GLU A 223 25.25 -15.20 -7.31
C GLU A 223 25.89 -15.38 -8.68
N ILE A 224 25.66 -14.45 -9.62
CA ILE A 224 26.32 -14.45 -10.94
C ILE A 224 27.84 -14.44 -10.78
N LEU A 225 28.39 -13.50 -9.99
CA LEU A 225 29.82 -13.42 -9.74
C LEU A 225 30.39 -14.71 -9.12
N SER A 226 29.66 -15.32 -8.20
CA SER A 226 30.08 -16.59 -7.59
C SER A 226 30.08 -17.73 -8.61
N ILE A 227 29.11 -17.77 -9.52
CA ILE A 227 29.02 -18.81 -10.56
C ILE A 227 30.11 -18.59 -11.61
N GLU A 228 30.37 -17.34 -12.02
CA GLU A 228 31.46 -16.98 -12.93
C GLU A 228 32.81 -17.44 -12.36
N GLN A 229 33.06 -17.16 -11.08
CA GLN A 229 34.28 -17.62 -10.41
C GLN A 229 34.40 -19.16 -10.39
N GLN A 230 33.31 -19.88 -10.11
CA GLN A 230 33.30 -21.35 -10.16
C GLN A 230 33.49 -21.89 -11.59
N LEU A 231 33.02 -21.19 -12.61
CA LEU A 231 33.21 -21.56 -14.01
C LEU A 231 34.66 -21.34 -14.45
N ASP A 232 35.26 -20.23 -14.06
CA ASP A 232 36.68 -19.96 -14.31
C ASP A 232 37.57 -21.01 -13.64
N ASP A 233 37.26 -21.39 -12.40
CA ASP A 233 37.97 -22.46 -11.70
C ASP A 233 37.82 -23.82 -12.39
N LYS A 234 36.65 -24.11 -12.99
CA LYS A 234 36.37 -25.35 -13.73
C LYS A 234 36.97 -25.40 -15.13
N GLN A 235 37.22 -24.26 -15.78
CA GLN A 235 37.84 -24.22 -17.11
C GLN A 235 39.31 -24.67 -17.10
N ILE A 236 39.96 -24.71 -15.93
CA ILE A 236 41.38 -25.09 -15.77
C ILE A 236 41.54 -26.53 -15.22
N ILE A 237 40.55 -27.40 -15.39
CA ILE A 237 40.72 -28.81 -15.01
C ILE A 237 41.42 -29.55 -16.15
N SER A 238 42.72 -29.79 -15.98
CA SER A 238 43.49 -30.61 -16.92
C SER A 238 43.41 -32.10 -16.56
N PHE A 239 43.39 -32.95 -17.58
CA PHE A 239 43.34 -34.41 -17.48
C PHE A 239 44.47 -35.10 -18.26
N ASP A 240 45.57 -34.42 -18.54
CA ASP A 240 46.72 -34.98 -19.28
C ASP A 240 48.00 -35.05 -18.42
N GLY A 241 47.87 -34.86 -17.11
CA GLY A 241 48.98 -34.78 -16.17
C GLY A 241 49.77 -33.48 -16.27
N ARG A 242 49.25 -32.44 -16.92
CA ARG A 242 49.89 -31.13 -17.01
C ARG A 242 49.01 -30.03 -16.44
N LEU A 243 49.61 -29.12 -15.71
CA LEU A 243 48.97 -27.88 -15.27
C LEU A 243 49.85 -26.70 -15.67
N LYS A 244 49.27 -25.74 -16.40
CA LYS A 244 49.86 -24.40 -16.57
C LYS A 244 49.20 -23.46 -15.57
N TRP A 245 49.86 -23.26 -14.43
CA TRP A 245 49.34 -22.47 -13.33
C TRP A 245 49.61 -20.98 -13.56
N LYS A 246 48.55 -20.23 -13.84
CA LYS A 246 48.55 -18.77 -13.89
C LYS A 246 48.43 -18.21 -12.47
N ILE A 247 49.40 -17.42 -12.04
CA ILE A 247 49.42 -16.79 -10.71
C ILE A 247 49.34 -15.28 -10.91
N THR A 248 48.14 -14.72 -10.75
CA THR A 248 47.86 -13.27 -10.81
C THR A 248 48.18 -12.58 -9.49
N ASP A 249 48.09 -11.24 -9.45
CA ASP A 249 48.22 -10.42 -8.23
C ASP A 249 49.53 -10.72 -7.49
N LEU A 250 50.60 -10.95 -8.26
CA LEU A 250 51.86 -11.47 -7.74
C LEU A 250 52.44 -10.54 -6.68
N ARG A 251 52.36 -9.22 -6.87
CA ARG A 251 52.84 -8.22 -5.89
C ARG A 251 52.11 -8.36 -4.55
N ALA A 252 50.79 -8.51 -4.56
CA ALA A 252 50.00 -8.68 -3.34
C ALA A 252 50.36 -9.99 -2.64
N LYS A 253 50.45 -11.09 -3.39
CA LYS A 253 50.82 -12.42 -2.86
C LYS A 253 52.25 -12.45 -2.32
N LEU A 254 53.19 -11.75 -2.94
CA LEU A 254 54.56 -11.56 -2.43
C LEU A 254 54.58 -10.77 -1.14
N TYR A 255 53.79 -9.69 -1.05
CA TYR A 255 53.65 -8.91 0.18
C TYR A 255 53.10 -9.78 1.32
N ASP A 256 52.02 -10.53 1.07
CA ASP A 256 51.41 -11.42 2.06
C ASP A 256 52.35 -12.54 2.52
N ALA A 257 53.16 -13.08 1.61
CA ALA A 257 54.16 -14.10 1.91
C ALA A 257 55.31 -13.54 2.76
N ARG A 258 55.73 -12.30 2.51
CA ARG A 258 56.78 -11.61 3.28
C ARG A 258 56.27 -11.17 4.66
N SER A 259 55.02 -10.73 4.76
CA SER A 259 54.38 -10.32 6.02
C SER A 259 53.83 -11.50 6.82
N GLU A 260 54.03 -12.74 6.35
CA GLU A 260 53.50 -13.98 6.93
C GLU A 260 51.97 -14.08 7.04
N ARG A 261 51.22 -13.17 6.41
CA ARG A 261 49.74 -13.19 6.40
C ARG A 261 49.23 -14.42 5.66
N GLN A 262 49.87 -14.75 4.54
CA GLN A 262 49.60 -15.95 3.77
C GLN A 262 50.93 -16.48 3.20
N ARG A 263 51.48 -17.51 3.86
CA ARG A 263 52.83 -18.04 3.54
C ARG A 263 52.89 -18.85 2.23
N SER A 264 51.76 -19.39 1.77
CA SER A 264 51.71 -20.24 0.59
C SER A 264 50.38 -20.13 -0.14
N ILE A 265 50.42 -20.45 -1.42
CA ILE A 265 49.23 -20.56 -2.28
C ILE A 265 49.15 -21.98 -2.85
N TYR A 266 47.92 -22.43 -3.13
CA TYR A 266 47.67 -23.70 -3.79
C TYR A 266 47.27 -23.46 -5.25
N SER A 267 47.68 -24.39 -6.12
CA SER A 267 47.22 -24.42 -7.49
C SER A 267 45.80 -24.97 -7.58
N PRO A 268 45.09 -24.73 -8.70
CA PRO A 268 43.95 -25.54 -9.07
C PRO A 268 44.31 -27.04 -9.10
N GLU A 269 43.29 -27.87 -8.93
CA GLU A 269 43.41 -29.31 -9.04
C GLU A 269 43.57 -29.72 -10.51
N PHE A 270 44.42 -30.69 -10.77
CA PHE A 270 44.57 -31.30 -12.09
C PHE A 270 44.77 -32.80 -11.96
N TYR A 271 44.57 -33.50 -13.07
CA TYR A 271 44.51 -34.94 -13.10
C TYR A 271 45.50 -35.49 -14.12
N SER A 272 46.08 -36.64 -13.79
CA SER A 272 46.91 -37.41 -14.72
C SER A 272 46.13 -37.96 -15.92
N SER A 273 44.86 -38.32 -15.72
CA SER A 273 43.89 -38.73 -16.72
C SER A 273 42.47 -38.54 -16.17
N LYS A 274 41.43 -38.72 -16.99
CA LYS A 274 40.02 -38.68 -16.53
C LYS A 274 39.75 -39.64 -15.36
N THR A 275 40.45 -40.76 -15.32
CA THR A 275 40.34 -41.80 -14.29
C THR A 275 41.65 -41.96 -13.50
N GLY A 276 42.46 -40.90 -13.45
CA GLY A 276 43.83 -40.94 -12.93
C GLY A 276 43.98 -40.32 -11.53
N TYR A 277 45.24 -40.17 -11.10
CA TYR A 277 45.61 -39.42 -9.89
C TYR A 277 45.09 -37.99 -9.94
N LYS A 278 44.53 -37.53 -8.81
CA LYS A 278 44.17 -36.13 -8.53
C LYS A 278 45.33 -35.45 -7.81
N ILE A 279 45.71 -34.27 -8.30
CA ILE A 279 46.96 -33.60 -7.93
C ILE A 279 46.69 -32.11 -7.72
N CYS A 280 47.37 -31.51 -6.74
CA CYS A 280 47.56 -30.07 -6.68
C CYS A 280 49.02 -29.74 -6.34
N SER A 281 49.36 -28.46 -6.36
CA SER A 281 50.68 -27.97 -5.98
C SER A 281 50.59 -26.82 -5.00
N ARG A 282 51.60 -26.72 -4.13
CA ARG A 282 51.72 -25.65 -3.15
C ARG A 282 52.99 -24.86 -3.40
N LEU A 283 52.84 -23.54 -3.55
CA LEU A 283 53.93 -22.62 -3.80
C LEU A 283 54.16 -21.69 -2.61
N PHE A 284 55.42 -21.55 -2.22
CA PHE A 284 55.91 -20.59 -1.23
C PHE A 284 56.73 -19.53 -1.96
N LEU A 285 56.11 -18.39 -2.22
CA LEU A 285 56.75 -17.26 -2.93
C LEU A 285 57.92 -16.64 -2.16
N ASN A 286 57.97 -16.84 -0.84
CA ASN A 286 59.05 -16.36 0.03
C ASN A 286 59.82 -17.52 0.70
N GLY A 287 59.73 -18.71 0.10
CA GLY A 287 60.44 -19.91 0.54
C GLY A 287 59.89 -20.52 1.83
N ILE A 288 60.38 -21.72 2.16
CA ILE A 288 60.10 -22.45 3.40
C ILE A 288 61.40 -23.08 3.93
N ASN A 289 61.46 -23.41 5.22
CA ASN A 289 62.62 -24.01 5.88
C ASN A 289 63.90 -23.18 5.61
N ASP A 290 64.99 -23.85 5.25
CA ASP A 290 66.30 -23.23 4.96
C ASP A 290 66.28 -22.35 3.69
N ALA A 291 65.22 -22.45 2.88
CA ALA A 291 65.03 -21.64 1.68
C ALA A 291 64.23 -20.34 1.95
N ARG A 292 63.76 -20.15 3.18
CA ARG A 292 62.96 -18.98 3.58
C ARG A 292 63.72 -17.67 3.33
N ASN A 293 63.02 -16.67 2.79
CA ASN A 293 63.54 -15.35 2.41
C ASN A 293 64.67 -15.35 1.36
N THR A 294 65.04 -16.52 0.81
CA THR A 294 66.16 -16.63 -0.14
C THR A 294 65.73 -17.23 -1.47
N HIS A 295 64.77 -18.16 -1.48
CA HIS A 295 64.30 -18.82 -2.69
C HIS A 295 62.77 -18.95 -2.71
N MET A 296 62.20 -19.20 -3.88
CA MET A 296 60.86 -19.76 -4.00
C MET A 296 60.91 -21.28 -3.83
N SER A 297 59.89 -21.85 -3.19
CA SER A 297 59.76 -23.30 -2.99
C SER A 297 58.44 -23.80 -3.56
N ILE A 298 58.44 -24.97 -4.20
CA ILE A 298 57.23 -25.57 -4.79
C ILE A 298 57.11 -27.05 -4.43
N TYR A 299 55.89 -27.49 -4.13
CA TYR A 299 55.59 -28.84 -3.69
C TYR A 299 54.48 -29.46 -4.52
N PHE A 300 54.63 -30.74 -4.83
CA PHE A 300 53.65 -31.61 -5.45
C PHE A 300 52.85 -32.32 -4.35
N ILE A 301 51.52 -32.38 -4.50
CA ILE A 301 50.61 -32.95 -3.51
C ILE A 301 49.64 -33.89 -4.20
N LEU A 302 49.56 -35.13 -3.70
CA LEU A 302 48.53 -36.10 -4.09
C LEU A 302 47.29 -35.93 -3.24
N MET A 303 46.14 -36.03 -3.89
CA MET A 303 44.81 -35.89 -3.27
C MET A 303 43.98 -37.15 -3.54
N PRO A 304 43.04 -37.51 -2.64
CA PRO A 304 42.19 -38.67 -2.84
C PRO A 304 41.28 -38.47 -4.05
N ASN A 305 41.14 -39.51 -4.87
CA ASN A 305 40.25 -39.55 -6.02
C ASN A 305 39.39 -40.83 -6.04
N GLU A 306 38.25 -40.78 -6.74
CA GLU A 306 37.32 -41.92 -6.83
C GLU A 306 37.94 -43.17 -7.49
N TYR A 307 38.94 -42.98 -8.35
CA TYR A 307 39.64 -44.06 -9.05
C TYR A 307 40.88 -44.58 -8.31
N ASP A 308 41.22 -44.08 -7.11
CA ASP A 308 42.47 -44.46 -6.42
C ASP A 308 42.63 -45.96 -6.19
N ALA A 309 41.52 -46.71 -6.11
CA ALA A 309 41.52 -48.15 -5.92
C ALA A 309 42.10 -48.95 -7.11
N ILE A 310 42.09 -48.38 -8.31
CA ILE A 310 42.58 -49.04 -9.54
C ILE A 310 43.93 -48.48 -10.01
N LEU A 311 44.50 -47.50 -9.29
CA LEU A 311 45.78 -46.87 -9.64
C LEU A 311 46.96 -47.59 -8.97
N GLU A 312 48.15 -47.45 -9.57
CA GLU A 312 49.40 -47.96 -9.00
C GLU A 312 49.84 -47.12 -7.81
N TRP A 313 50.27 -47.77 -6.73
CA TRP A 313 50.77 -47.14 -5.52
C TRP A 313 52.02 -47.86 -4.99
N PRO A 314 53.01 -47.14 -4.42
CA PRO A 314 53.10 -45.67 -4.32
C PRO A 314 53.26 -45.00 -5.70
N PHE A 315 52.91 -43.72 -5.81
CA PHE A 315 52.93 -42.96 -7.06
C PHE A 315 54.31 -43.04 -7.75
N PRO A 316 54.43 -43.61 -8.96
CA PRO A 316 55.73 -43.99 -9.54
C PRO A 316 56.29 -43.01 -10.59
N TYR A 317 55.57 -41.94 -10.94
CA TYR A 317 55.87 -41.14 -12.13
C TYR A 317 56.76 -39.94 -11.82
N LYS A 318 57.68 -39.62 -12.74
CA LYS A 318 58.55 -38.44 -12.62
C LYS A 318 57.72 -37.15 -12.69
N VAL A 319 57.97 -36.22 -11.78
CA VAL A 319 57.31 -34.91 -11.75
C VAL A 319 58.31 -33.83 -12.16
N LYS A 320 57.90 -32.95 -13.05
CA LYS A 320 58.67 -31.79 -13.53
C LYS A 320 57.95 -30.50 -13.19
N PHE A 321 58.71 -29.52 -12.70
CA PHE A 321 58.30 -28.12 -12.56
C PHE A 321 59.08 -27.26 -13.53
N SER A 322 58.47 -26.19 -14.02
CA SER A 322 59.13 -25.21 -14.90
C SER A 322 58.50 -23.85 -14.75
N LEU A 323 59.33 -22.80 -14.66
CA LEU A 323 58.87 -21.42 -14.75
C LEU A 323 58.81 -21.04 -16.23
N ILE A 324 57.67 -20.55 -16.70
CA ILE A 324 57.49 -20.17 -18.10
C ILE A 324 57.86 -18.69 -18.26
N ASN A 325 58.72 -18.37 -19.22
CA ASN A 325 59.02 -16.97 -19.57
C ASN A 325 57.99 -16.41 -20.58
N LYS A 326 58.11 -15.12 -20.91
CA LYS A 326 57.23 -14.42 -21.87
C LYS A 326 57.23 -15.03 -23.28
N ASP A 327 58.34 -15.62 -23.69
CA ASP A 327 58.48 -16.30 -25.00
C ASP A 327 57.94 -17.75 -24.97
N ASN A 328 57.23 -18.13 -23.91
CA ASN A 328 56.69 -19.46 -23.68
C ASN A 328 57.78 -20.57 -23.66
N GLN A 329 59.00 -20.19 -23.30
CA GLN A 329 60.12 -21.09 -23.04
C GLN A 329 60.12 -21.52 -21.57
N HIS A 330 60.51 -22.78 -21.33
CA HIS A 330 60.59 -23.37 -20.00
C HIS A 330 61.97 -23.09 -19.39
N HIS A 331 62.02 -22.20 -18.40
CA HIS A 331 63.22 -21.93 -17.61
C HIS A 331 63.08 -22.52 -16.20
N PHE A 332 64.19 -22.63 -15.48
CA PHE A 332 64.23 -23.21 -14.11
C PHE A 332 63.53 -24.57 -14.03
N VAL A 333 63.91 -25.44 -14.97
CA VAL A 333 63.35 -26.78 -15.09
C VAL A 333 63.97 -27.68 -14.05
N ASN A 334 63.20 -28.03 -13.02
CA ASN A 334 63.59 -29.04 -12.06
C ASN A 334 62.62 -30.22 -12.06
N PHE A 335 63.10 -31.39 -11.69
CA PHE A 335 62.28 -32.59 -11.59
C PHE A 335 62.72 -33.45 -10.41
N PHE A 336 61.83 -34.33 -9.98
CA PHE A 336 62.15 -35.36 -9.00
C PHE A 336 61.51 -36.69 -9.38
N TRP A 337 62.12 -37.78 -8.88
CA TRP A 337 61.52 -39.10 -8.87
C TRP A 337 60.88 -39.34 -7.49
N PRO A 338 59.63 -39.82 -7.42
CA PRO A 338 59.00 -40.14 -6.14
C PRO A 338 59.82 -41.13 -5.31
N ASP A 339 60.04 -40.82 -4.04
CA ASP A 339 60.58 -41.78 -3.09
C ASP A 339 59.48 -42.74 -2.65
N ILE A 340 59.59 -44.00 -3.05
CA ILE A 340 58.60 -45.05 -2.75
C ILE A 340 58.37 -45.26 -1.25
N ASN A 341 59.33 -44.87 -0.40
CA ASN A 341 59.21 -45.00 1.05
C ASN A 341 58.57 -43.77 1.71
N SER A 342 58.48 -42.65 0.98
CA SER A 342 57.88 -41.43 1.51
C SER A 342 56.36 -41.53 1.56
N ILE A 343 55.79 -41.06 2.67
CA ILE A 343 54.35 -40.98 2.89
C ILE A 343 53.65 -40.02 1.91
N SER A 344 54.39 -39.06 1.34
CA SER A 344 53.88 -38.14 0.31
C SER A 344 53.33 -38.84 -0.92
N PHE A 345 53.86 -40.03 -1.25
CA PHE A 345 53.55 -40.75 -2.48
C PHE A 345 52.71 -42.02 -2.25
N GLN A 346 52.35 -42.31 -1.00
CA GLN A 346 51.43 -43.40 -0.68
C GLN A 346 50.00 -43.05 -1.08
N ARG A 347 49.13 -44.06 -1.18
CA ARG A 347 47.70 -43.84 -1.45
C ARG A 347 47.09 -42.89 -0.41
N PRO A 348 46.48 -41.76 -0.83
CA PRO A 348 45.87 -40.81 0.09
C PRO A 348 44.80 -41.46 0.96
N ARG A 349 44.86 -41.15 2.26
CA ARG A 349 43.85 -41.52 3.26
C ARG A 349 43.11 -40.31 3.84
N LEU A 350 43.70 -39.13 3.66
CA LEU A 350 43.18 -37.83 4.08
C LEU A 350 42.93 -36.96 2.85
N GLN A 351 42.48 -35.72 3.06
CA GLN A 351 42.19 -34.77 1.98
C GLN A 351 43.41 -34.42 1.11
N MET A 352 44.61 -34.42 1.68
CA MET A 352 45.87 -34.16 0.98
C MET A 352 46.99 -34.95 1.65
N ASN A 353 47.91 -35.51 0.85
CA ASN A 353 49.17 -36.03 1.35
C ASN A 353 50.11 -34.90 1.79
N GLU A 354 51.17 -35.25 2.51
CA GLU A 354 52.27 -34.33 2.74
C GLU A 354 52.95 -33.96 1.41
N GLY A 355 53.14 -32.66 1.17
CA GLY A 355 53.75 -32.19 -0.06
C GLY A 355 55.22 -32.59 -0.17
N TYR A 356 55.63 -33.03 -1.36
CA TYR A 356 57.04 -33.28 -1.69
C TYR A 356 57.46 -32.40 -2.86
N GLY A 357 58.63 -31.78 -2.77
CA GLY A 357 59.07 -30.92 -3.85
C GLY A 357 60.42 -30.29 -3.62
N ILE A 358 60.57 -29.06 -4.07
CA ILE A 358 61.85 -28.40 -4.28
C ILE A 358 61.88 -27.15 -3.43
N GLU A 359 62.67 -27.20 -2.36
CA GLU A 359 62.84 -26.08 -1.43
C GLU A 359 63.51 -24.88 -2.09
N LYS A 360 64.54 -25.11 -2.90
CA LYS A 360 65.32 -24.05 -3.58
C LYS A 360 65.08 -24.11 -5.08
N LEU A 361 63.86 -23.75 -5.52
CA LEU A 361 63.50 -23.78 -6.94
C LEU A 361 64.25 -22.70 -7.74
N ILE A 362 64.20 -21.46 -7.25
CA ILE A 362 64.84 -20.29 -7.85
C ILE A 362 65.11 -19.28 -6.73
N SER A 363 66.28 -18.63 -6.74
CA SER A 363 66.60 -17.61 -5.75
C SER A 363 65.76 -16.36 -5.98
N LEU A 364 65.36 -15.68 -4.91
CA LEU A 364 64.58 -14.45 -5.00
C LEU A 364 65.39 -13.33 -5.68
N GLU A 365 66.70 -13.32 -5.49
CA GLU A 365 67.61 -12.39 -6.17
C GLU A 365 67.63 -12.63 -7.68
N GLU A 366 67.81 -13.88 -8.12
CA GLU A 366 67.82 -14.20 -9.55
C GLU A 366 66.46 -13.95 -10.20
N PHE A 367 65.37 -14.27 -9.50
CA PHE A 367 64.01 -13.97 -9.95
C PHE A 367 63.80 -12.47 -10.11
N GLN A 368 64.28 -11.66 -9.16
CA GLN A 368 64.16 -10.21 -9.20
C GLN A 368 65.01 -9.59 -10.32
N GLN A 369 66.23 -10.09 -10.54
CA GLN A 369 67.10 -9.63 -11.64
C GLN A 369 66.50 -9.93 -13.02
N LYS A 370 65.78 -11.04 -13.16
CA LYS A 370 65.18 -11.48 -14.43
C LYS A 370 63.67 -11.24 -14.49
N GLN A 371 63.11 -10.42 -13.62
CA GLN A 371 61.65 -10.23 -13.49
C GLN A 371 60.99 -9.83 -14.82
N ASP A 372 61.68 -9.04 -15.64
CA ASP A 372 61.19 -8.57 -16.94
C ASP A 372 60.97 -9.70 -17.96
N GLN A 373 61.57 -10.88 -17.74
CA GLN A 373 61.40 -12.06 -18.59
C GLN A 373 60.23 -12.95 -18.15
N TYR A 374 59.78 -12.85 -16.90
CA TYR A 374 58.81 -13.78 -16.30
C TYR A 374 57.49 -13.14 -15.90
N ILE A 375 57.50 -11.86 -15.52
CA ILE A 375 56.30 -11.16 -15.03
C ILE A 375 55.65 -10.41 -16.19
N GLN A 376 54.40 -10.74 -16.48
CA GLN A 376 53.54 -10.02 -17.41
C GLN A 376 52.23 -9.68 -16.71
N ASP A 377 51.81 -8.40 -16.72
CA ASP A 377 50.55 -7.96 -16.10
C ASP A 377 50.36 -8.47 -14.66
N ASP A 378 51.40 -8.27 -13.83
CA ASP A 378 51.49 -8.76 -12.44
C ASP A 378 51.21 -10.26 -12.27
N THR A 379 51.55 -11.05 -13.30
CA THR A 379 51.28 -12.48 -13.40
C THR A 379 52.54 -13.27 -13.75
N ILE A 380 52.68 -14.46 -13.16
CA ILE A 380 53.67 -15.48 -13.56
C ILE A 380 52.98 -16.80 -13.92
N PHE A 381 53.68 -17.64 -14.67
CA PHE A 381 53.20 -18.95 -15.08
C PHE A 381 54.17 -20.06 -14.68
N ILE A 382 53.65 -21.07 -14.00
CA ILE A 382 54.41 -22.28 -13.64
C ILE A 382 53.77 -23.47 -14.34
N GLU A 383 54.56 -24.25 -15.08
CA GLU A 383 54.13 -25.55 -15.58
C GLU A 383 54.50 -26.66 -14.59
N ILE A 384 53.54 -27.53 -14.33
CA ILE A 384 53.71 -28.78 -13.60
C ILE A 384 53.35 -29.90 -14.55
N LYS A 385 54.24 -30.89 -14.70
CA LYS A 385 54.04 -32.01 -15.60
C LYS A 385 54.42 -33.33 -14.95
N VAL A 386 53.49 -34.27 -14.98
CA VAL A 386 53.75 -35.69 -14.70
C VAL A 386 54.20 -36.36 -16.01
N ASP A 387 55.33 -37.04 -15.96
CA ASP A 387 55.91 -37.73 -17.10
C ASP A 387 55.66 -39.24 -16.99
N PHE A 388 54.71 -39.72 -17.79
CA PHE A 388 54.30 -41.13 -17.84
C PHE A 388 55.18 -42.00 -18.75
N ILE A 389 56.10 -41.41 -19.52
CA ILE A 389 56.93 -42.14 -20.49
C ILE A 389 58.28 -42.52 -19.87
N SER A 390 58.80 -41.67 -18.99
CA SER A 390 60.09 -41.89 -18.36
C SER A 390 60.07 -43.07 -17.39
N LYS A 391 61.10 -43.92 -17.43
CA LYS A 391 61.31 -45.02 -16.49
C LYS A 391 62.24 -44.61 -15.33
N PRO A 392 61.94 -44.96 -14.07
CA PRO A 392 62.83 -44.65 -12.96
C PRO A 392 64.21 -45.30 -13.15
N PRO A 393 65.30 -44.59 -12.83
CA PRO A 393 66.65 -45.12 -12.96
C PRO A 393 66.85 -46.30 -12.00
N GLY A 394 67.45 -47.40 -12.48
CA GLY A 394 67.87 -48.54 -11.66
C GLY A 394 66.91 -49.74 -11.57
N LYS A 395 65.76 -49.74 -12.27
CA LYS A 395 64.96 -50.96 -12.46
C LYS A 395 65.40 -51.67 -13.74
N ASN A 396 65.92 -52.91 -13.63
CA ASN A 396 66.05 -53.81 -14.78
C ASN A 396 64.65 -54.24 -15.19
N TYR A 397 64.18 -53.72 -16.32
CA TYR A 397 62.94 -54.17 -16.94
C TYR A 397 63.28 -55.41 -17.76
N PHE A 398 62.98 -56.59 -17.24
CA PHE A 398 62.96 -57.81 -18.04
C PHE A 398 61.87 -57.63 -19.11
N ILE A 399 62.29 -57.75 -20.37
CA ILE A 399 61.42 -57.68 -21.56
C ILE A 399 60.58 -58.94 -21.63
#